data_AF-A0A975CVC7-F1
#
_entry.id   AF-A0A975CVC7-F1
#
_cell.length_a   1.000
_cell.length_b   1.000
_cell.length_c   1.000
_cell.angle_alpha   90.00
_cell.angle_beta   90.00
_cell.angle_gamma   90.00
#
_symmetry.space_group_name_H-M   'P 1'
#
loop_
_entity.id
_entity.type
_entity.pdbx_description
1 polymer ?
#
loop_
_entity_poly.entity_id
_entity_poly.type
_entity_poly.pdbx_seq_one_letter_code
_entity_poly.pdbx_strand_id
1 'polypeptide(L)' 'MRKNREPHWIRHTHLFSPDEYECSRCGAVFAQQYPACPRCGISPGQEREEPDWVEEAEELDWLLDDDD' A
#
# COMPACT_ATOMS: atom_id res chain seq x y z
N MET A 1 -6.00 25.41 7.95
CA MET A 1 -6.89 24.23 7.97
C MET A 1 -6.12 23.01 8.48
N ARG A 2 -6.54 22.38 9.58
CA ARG A 2 -5.95 21.11 10.02
C ARG A 2 -6.65 20.02 9.20
N LYS A 3 -6.00 19.49 8.17
CA LYS A 3 -6.55 18.37 7.38
C LYS A 3 -6.67 17.19 8.35
N ASN A 4 -7.90 16.88 8.76
CA ASN A 4 -8.22 15.74 9.61
C ASN A 4 -8.06 14.50 8.74
N ARG A 5 -6.81 14.04 8.55
CA ARG A 5 -6.53 12.82 7.78
C ARG A 5 -7.20 11.67 8.51
N GLU A 6 -8.07 10.97 7.80
CA GLU A 6 -8.71 9.78 8.32
C GLU A 6 -7.62 8.75 8.69
N PRO A 7 -7.82 8.02 9.80
CA PRO A 7 -6.90 6.96 10.18
C PRO A 7 -6.85 5.92 9.05
N HIS A 8 -5.63 5.55 8.66
CA HIS A 8 -5.36 4.55 7.63
C HIS A 8 -4.21 3.67 8.11
N TRP A 9 -4.14 2.45 7.57
CA TRP A 9 -2.97 1.59 7.72
C TRP A 9 -1.91 2.01 6.70
N ILE A 10 -0.65 2.03 7.12
CA ILE A 10 0.50 2.22 6.23
C ILE A 10 1.13 0.85 6.07
N ARG A 11 1.11 0.29 4.86
CA ARG A 11 1.76 -0.99 4.58
C ARG A 11 3.22 -0.78 4.18
N HIS A 12 4.12 -1.42 4.91
CA HIS A 12 5.53 -1.55 4.59
C HIS A 12 5.75 -2.91 3.95
N THR A 13 5.87 -2.92 2.62
CA THR A 13 6.24 -4.09 1.82
C THR A 13 7.75 -4.26 1.84
N HIS A 14 8.23 -5.40 2.33
CA HIS A 14 9.65 -5.74 2.34
C HIS A 14 9.95 -6.83 1.30
N LEU A 15 11.01 -6.64 0.50
CA LEU A 15 11.39 -7.63 -0.53
C LEU A 15 11.75 -9.02 0.02
N PHE A 16 12.21 -9.08 1.28
CA PHE A 16 12.73 -10.30 1.92
C PHE A 16 12.11 -10.56 3.30
N SER A 17 11.04 -9.86 3.66
CA SER A 17 10.41 -9.96 4.99
C SER A 17 8.89 -9.81 4.86
N PRO A 18 8.12 -10.33 5.83
CA PRO A 18 6.67 -10.19 5.80
C PRO A 18 6.26 -8.71 5.84
N ASP A 19 5.10 -8.41 5.27
CA ASP A 19 4.54 -7.07 5.27
C ASP A 19 4.24 -6.59 6.70
N GLU A 20 4.58 -5.34 6.97
CA GLU A 20 4.29 -4.69 8.26
C GLU A 20 3.25 -3.59 8.07
N TYR A 21 2.33 -3.46 9.03
CA TYR A 21 1.22 -2.51 8.99
C TYR A 21 1.32 -1.52 10.14
N GLU A 22 1.55 -0.25 9.83
CA GLU A 22 1.64 0.83 10.80
C GLU A 22 0.35 1.64 10.90
N CYS A 23 -0.12 1.90 12.12
CA CYS A 23 -1.27 2.78 12.36
C CYS A 23 -0.85 4.26 12.26
N SER A 24 -1.37 4.99 11.26
CA SER A 24 -1.02 6.41 11.05
C SER A 24 -1.41 7.36 12.19
N ARG A 25 -2.27 6.92 13.12
CA ARG A 25 -2.67 7.72 14.29
C ARG A 25 -1.75 7.55 15.50
N CYS A 26 -1.23 6.36 15.74
CA CYS A 26 -0.47 6.05 16.96
C CYS A 26 0.91 5.44 16.72
N GLY A 27 1.29 5.20 15.47
CA GLY A 27 2.58 4.64 15.08
C GLY A 27 2.83 3.22 15.61
N ALA A 28 1.77 2.44 15.87
CA ALA A 28 1.94 1.04 16.22
C ALA A 28 2.04 0.19 14.96
N VAL A 29 3.04 -0.68 14.93
CA VAL A 29 3.35 -1.61 13.83
C VAL A 29 2.85 -3.00 14.19
N PHE A 30 2.19 -3.66 13.24
CA PHE A 30 1.64 -5.00 13.37
C PHE A 30 1.98 -5.84 12.15
N ALA A 31 2.16 -7.14 12.33
CA ALA A 31 2.44 -8.07 11.23
C ALA A 31 1.22 -8.40 10.34
N GLN A 32 0.04 -7.87 10.66
CA GLN A 32 -1.19 -8.13 9.92
C GLN A 32 -2.15 -6.94 10.02
N GLN A 33 -3.04 -6.79 9.04
CA GLN A 33 -4.13 -5.81 9.09
C GLN A 33 -5.17 -6.25 10.11
N TYR A 34 -5.40 -5.42 11.13
CA TYR A 34 -6.52 -5.59 12.04
C TYR A 34 -7.67 -4.65 11.64
N PRO A 35 -8.94 -5.04 11.88
CA PRO A 35 -10.09 -4.17 11.60
C PRO A 35 -10.08 -2.91 12.46
N ALA A 36 -9.43 -2.97 13.62
CA ALA A 36 -9.13 -1.83 14.46
C ALA A 36 -7.73 -1.97 15.07
N CYS A 37 -7.04 -0.85 15.24
CA CYS A 37 -5.75 -0.79 15.90
C CYS A 37 -5.92 -1.19 17.38
N PRO A 38 -5.26 -2.26 17.86
CA PRO A 38 -5.40 -2.71 19.25
C PRO A 38 -4.76 -1.75 20.26
N ARG A 39 -3.89 -0.83 19.82
CA ARG A 39 -3.28 0.18 20.70
C ARG A 39 -4.21 1.35 20.98
N CYS A 40 -4.86 1.90 19.93
CA CYS A 40 -5.65 3.13 20.04
C CYS A 40 -7.16 2.92 19.84
N GLY A 41 -7.59 1.71 19.48
CA GLY A 41 -8.99 1.33 19.28
C GLY A 41 -9.62 1.89 18.02
N ILE A 42 -8.85 2.50 17.10
CA ILE A 42 -9.40 3.10 15.90
C ILE A 42 -9.51 2.10 14.78
N SER A 43 -10.60 2.11 14.03
CA SER A 43 -10.73 1.40 12.77
C SER A 43 -10.20 2.29 11.64
N PRO A 44 -8.93 2.13 11.21
CA PRO A 44 -8.49 2.77 9.99
C PRO A 44 -9.32 2.23 8.82
N GLY A 45 -9.77 3.11 7.93
CA GLY A 45 -10.47 2.70 6.72
C GLY A 45 -9.59 1.72 5.94
N GLN A 46 -10.14 0.56 5.57
CA GLN A 46 -9.41 -0.42 4.78
C GLN A 46 -9.08 0.22 3.42
N GLU A 47 -7.81 0.55 3.21
CA GLU A 47 -7.31 0.94 1.91
C GLU A 47 -7.45 -0.29 0.99
N ARG A 48 -8.28 -0.16 -0.04
CA ARG A 48 -8.46 -1.18 -1.07
C ARG A 48 -7.13 -1.37 -1.77
N GLU A 49 -6.50 -2.51 -1.55
CA GLU A 49 -5.40 -2.97 -2.38
C GLU A 49 -5.97 -3.34 -3.76
N GLU A 50 -6.02 -2.36 -4.66
CA GLU A 50 -6.15 -2.62 -6.09
C GLU A 50 -4.83 -2.17 -6.72
N PRO A 51 -3.85 -3.07 -6.87
CA PRO A 51 -2.79 -2.83 -7.83
C PRO A 51 -3.41 -2.90 -9.23
N ASP A 52 -3.93 -1.75 -9.68
CA ASP A 52 -4.30 -1.49 -11.07
C ASP A 52 -3.01 -1.32 -11.90
N TRP A 53 -2.22 -2.38 -11.98
CA TRP A 53 -0.99 -2.44 -12.76
C TRP A 53 -1.13 -3.54 -13.81
N VAL A 54 -2.08 -3.36 -14.73
CA VAL A 54 -2.13 -4.10 -15.98
C VAL A 54 -2.68 -3.15 -17.02
N GLU A 55 -1.85 -2.32 -17.69
CA GLU A 55 -2.17 -1.79 -19.04
C GLU A 55 -0.92 -1.41 -19.89
N GLU A 56 0.26 -1.12 -19.33
CA GLU A 56 1.45 -0.74 -20.14
C GLU A 56 2.52 -1.84 -20.25
N ALA A 57 2.19 -2.99 -20.84
CA ALA A 57 3.22 -3.96 -21.30
C ALA A 57 3.08 -4.29 -22.80
N GLU A 58 2.02 -3.82 -23.47
CA GLU A 58 1.76 -4.12 -24.88
C GLU A 58 2.38 -3.12 -25.87
N GLU A 59 3.13 -2.10 -25.41
CA GLU A 59 3.70 -1.05 -26.29
C GLU A 59 5.20 -1.22 -26.64
N LEU A 60 5.84 -2.34 -26.28
CA LEU A 60 7.28 -2.55 -26.55
C LEU A 60 7.62 -3.39 -27.80
N ASP A 61 6.65 -3.66 -28.67
CA ASP A 61 6.91 -4.41 -29.93
C ASP A 61 7.51 -3.52 -31.05
N TRP A 62 7.35 -2.19 -30.97
CA TRP A 62 7.88 -1.24 -31.98
C TRP A 62 9.38 -0.92 -31.86
N LEU A 63 10.07 -1.39 -30.80
CA LEU A 63 11.50 -1.10 -30.57
C LEU A 63 12.45 -2.18 -31.12
N LEU A 64 11.92 -3.29 -31.65
CA LEU A 64 12.71 -4.43 -32.14
C LEU A 64 12.84 -4.50 -33.67
N ASP A 65 12.35 -3.49 -34.40
CA ASP A 65 12.49 -3.38 -35.85
C ASP A 65 13.22 -2.06 -36.20
N ASP A 66 14.49 -1.95 -35.84
CA ASP A 66 15.42 -1.02 -36.48
C ASP A 66 16.67 -1.82 -36.91
N ASP A 67 16.68 -2.05 -38.22
CA ASP A 67 17.62 -2.73 -39.12
C ASP A 67 19.10 -2.34 -38.89
N ASP A 68 19.97 -3.32 -38.58
CA ASP A 68 21.42 -3.35 -38.94
C ASP A 68 21.87 -4.80 -39.25
#